data_AF-A0A530LQB8-F1
#
_entry.id   AF-A0A530LQB8-F1
#
_cell.length_a   1.000
_cell.length_b   1.000
_cell.length_c   1.000
_cell.angle_alpha   90.00
_cell.angle_beta   90.00
_cell.angle_gamma   90.00
#
_symmetry.space_group_name_H-M   'P 1'
#
loop_
_entity.id
_entity.type
_entity.pdbx_description
1 polymer ?
#
loop_
_entity_poly.entity_id
_entity_poly.type
_entity_poly.pdbx_seq_one_letter_code
_entity_poly.pdbx_strand_id
1 'polypeptide(L)'
;MQRHFSFSDRIRYYWPTPDAQHATQTLLDFLGDRDIPRPLISQYLGQLDAEVVAGRIEPVAHDLLIGSITRVLDSYGRATLQ
;
A
#
# COMPACT_ATOMS: atom_id res chain seq x y z
N MET A 1 -3.43 18.22 -9.36
CA MET A 1 -2.31 17.28 -9.62
C MET A 1 -1.28 17.26 -8.50
N GLN A 2 -0.67 18.41 -8.13
CA GLN A 2 0.44 18.44 -7.15
C GLN A 2 0.10 17.94 -5.73
N ARG A 3 -1.18 17.99 -5.30
CA ARG A 3 -1.57 17.55 -3.94
C ARG A 3 -1.42 16.05 -3.69
N HIS A 4 -1.62 15.22 -4.72
CA HIS A 4 -1.66 13.76 -4.58
C HIS A 4 -0.40 13.07 -5.13
N PHE A 5 0.30 13.69 -6.09
CA PHE A 5 1.37 13.03 -6.84
C PHE A 5 2.72 13.77 -6.78
N SER A 6 2.87 14.76 -5.90
CA SER A 6 4.16 15.44 -5.72
C SER A 6 5.10 14.60 -4.86
N PHE A 7 6.37 14.50 -5.26
CA PHE A 7 7.43 13.89 -4.45
C PHE A 7 7.66 14.58 -3.09
N SER A 8 7.19 15.82 -2.91
CA SER A 8 7.25 16.48 -1.60
C SER A 8 6.30 15.86 -0.57
N ASP A 9 5.35 15.03 -1.00
CA ASP A 9 4.45 14.23 -0.16
C ASP A 9 3.75 15.07 0.93
N ARG A 10 3.23 16.24 0.55
CA ARG A 10 2.54 17.12 1.51
C ARG A 10 1.21 16.54 2.02
N ILE A 11 0.71 15.48 1.39
CA ILE A 11 -0.49 14.76 1.86
C ILE A 11 -0.25 14.11 3.24
N ARG A 12 0.99 13.77 3.60
CA ARG A 12 1.30 13.12 4.89
C ARG A 12 0.82 13.87 6.13
N TYR A 13 0.76 15.20 6.04
CA TYR A 13 0.32 16.07 7.14
C TYR A 13 -1.18 15.99 7.38
N TYR A 14 -1.94 15.40 6.45
CA TYR A 14 -3.39 15.25 6.57
C TYR A 14 -3.80 13.89 7.13
N TRP A 15 -2.93 12.87 7.14
CA TRP A 15 -3.28 11.56 7.70
C TRP A 15 -3.74 11.58 9.17
N PRO A 16 -3.25 12.48 10.05
CA PRO A 16 -3.75 12.58 11.41
C PRO A 16 -5.12 13.29 11.53
N THR A 17 -5.70 13.82 10.46
CA THR A 17 -7.01 14.50 10.57
C THR A 17 -8.12 13.47 10.78
N PRO A 18 -9.16 13.79 11.58
CA PRO A 18 -10.26 12.86 11.84
C PRO A 18 -10.94 12.36 10.56
N ASP A 19 -11.15 13.25 9.59
CA ASP A 19 -11.81 12.91 8.32
C ASP A 19 -10.98 11.91 7.50
N ALA A 20 -9.66 12.08 7.45
CA ALA A 20 -8.78 11.16 6.74
C ALA A 20 -8.73 9.80 7.43
N GLN A 21 -8.61 9.78 8.76
CA GLN A 21 -8.61 8.54 9.54
C GLN A 21 -9.93 7.78 9.35
N HIS A 22 -11.07 8.46 9.45
CA HIS A 22 -12.38 7.84 9.29
C HIS A 22 -12.58 7.28 7.88
N ALA A 23 -12.23 8.04 6.85
CA ALA A 23 -12.36 7.60 5.46
C ALA A 23 -11.46 6.38 5.16
N THR A 24 -10.20 6.40 5.60
CA THR A 24 -9.27 5.28 5.41
C THR A 24 -9.70 4.05 6.19
N GLN A 25 -10.11 4.20 7.44
CA GLN A 25 -10.61 3.08 8.24
C GLN A 25 -11.86 2.47 7.61
N THR A 26 -12.81 3.28 7.17
CA THR A 26 -14.04 2.81 6.49
C THR A 26 -13.71 2.00 5.24
N LEU A 27 -12.72 2.42 4.45
CA LEU A 27 -12.27 1.69 3.27
C LEU A 27 -11.63 0.35 3.64
N LEU A 28 -10.74 0.35 4.63
CA LEU A 28 -10.05 -0.87 5.08
C LEU A 28 -11.03 -1.86 5.69
N ASP A 29 -11.98 -1.39 6.51
CA ASP A 29 -13.06 -2.23 7.09
C ASP A 29 -13.98 -2.78 6.02
N PHE A 30 -14.34 -1.97 5.02
CA PHE A 30 -15.14 -2.42 3.89
C PHE A 30 -14.42 -3.55 3.18
N LEU A 31 -13.16 -3.36 2.78
CA LEU A 31 -12.38 -4.39 2.09
C LEU A 31 -12.18 -5.63 2.97
N GLY A 32 -11.87 -5.46 4.26
CA GLY A 32 -11.69 -6.52 5.25
C GLY A 32 -10.69 -7.58 4.79
N ASP A 33 -11.00 -8.83 5.09
CA ASP A 33 -10.21 -10.00 4.73
C ASP A 33 -10.61 -10.58 3.35
N ARG A 34 -11.25 -9.79 2.49
CA ARG A 34 -11.66 -10.24 1.16
C ARG A 34 -10.45 -10.23 0.23
N ASP A 35 -10.22 -11.36 -0.43
CA ASP A 35 -9.24 -11.44 -1.50
C ASP A 35 -9.56 -10.45 -2.62
N ILE A 36 -8.63 -9.54 -2.86
CA ILE A 36 -8.70 -8.60 -3.98
C ILE A 36 -8.32 -9.37 -5.25
N PRO A 37 -9.19 -9.40 -6.29
CA PRO A 37 -8.91 -10.11 -7.52
C PRO A 37 -7.57 -9.70 -8.14
N ARG A 38 -6.74 -10.68 -8.49
CA ARG A 38 -5.42 -10.45 -9.08
C ARG A 38 -5.41 -9.46 -10.25
N PRO A 39 -6.38 -9.45 -11.20
CA PRO A 39 -6.38 -8.45 -12.26
C PRO A 39 -6.43 -7.00 -11.75
N LEU A 40 -7.11 -6.74 -10.63
CA LEU A 40 -7.14 -5.42 -10.00
C LEU A 40 -5.81 -5.09 -9.32
N ILE A 41 -5.19 -6.06 -8.66
CA ILE A 41 -3.84 -5.88 -8.09
C ILE A 41 -2.84 -5.56 -9.19
N SER A 42 -2.83 -6.32 -10.30
CA SER A 42 -1.96 -6.06 -11.45
C SER A 42 -2.18 -4.66 -12.04
N GLN A 43 -3.44 -4.23 -12.17
CA GLN A 43 -3.81 -2.94 -12.74
C GLN A 43 -3.43 -1.74 -11.86
N TYR A 44 -3.65 -1.81 -10.55
CA TYR A 44 -3.54 -0.66 -9.64
C TYR A 44 -2.32 -0.72 -8.71
N LEU A 45 -1.83 -1.92 -8.41
CA LEU A 45 -0.73 -2.22 -7.49
C LEU A 45 0.34 -3.10 -8.16
N GLY A 46 0.59 -2.91 -9.46
CA GLY A 46 1.41 -3.82 -10.28
C GLY A 46 2.82 -4.12 -9.73
N GLN A 47 3.41 -3.21 -8.96
CA GLN A 47 4.68 -3.45 -8.23
C GLN A 47 4.61 -4.56 -7.17
N LEU A 48 3.42 -5.03 -6.79
CA LEU A 48 3.21 -6.13 -5.84
C LEU A 48 2.77 -7.43 -6.53
N ASP A 49 2.40 -7.43 -7.83
CA ASP A 49 1.83 -8.63 -8.49
C ASP A 49 2.76 -9.84 -8.39
N ALA A 50 4.06 -9.66 -8.59
CA ALA A 50 5.04 -10.74 -8.49
C ALA A 50 5.13 -11.35 -7.07
N GLU A 51 4.98 -10.52 -6.03
CA GLU A 51 5.02 -10.95 -4.63
C GLU A 51 3.74 -11.69 -4.24
N VAL A 52 2.58 -11.23 -4.74
CA VAL A 52 1.28 -11.89 -4.56
C VAL A 52 1.25 -13.24 -5.29
N VAL A 53 1.71 -13.29 -6.54
CA VAL A 53 1.81 -14.54 -7.31
C VAL A 53 2.73 -15.55 -6.64
N ALA A 54 3.79 -15.09 -5.99
CA ALA A 54 4.71 -15.94 -5.25
C ALA A 54 4.23 -16.33 -3.84
N GLY A 55 3.03 -15.89 -3.42
CA GLY A 55 2.48 -16.17 -2.09
C GLY A 55 3.24 -15.51 -0.94
N ARG A 56 4.00 -14.43 -1.21
CA ARG A 56 4.75 -13.68 -0.19
C ARG A 56 3.95 -12.54 0.42
N ILE A 57 2.91 -12.08 -0.28
CA ILE A 57 1.95 -11.09 0.19
C ILE A 57 0.55 -11.66 -0.05
N GLU A 58 -0.27 -11.74 0.98
CA GLU A 58 -1.68 -12.13 0.84
C GLU A 58 -2.44 -11.06 0.05
N PRO A 59 -3.39 -11.44 -0.83
CA PRO A 59 -4.13 -10.51 -1.66
C PRO A 59 -5.22 -9.73 -0.88
N VAL A 60 -5.01 -9.45 0.41
CA VAL A 60 -5.92 -8.69 1.27
C VAL A 60 -5.44 -7.24 1.45
N ALA A 61 -6.38 -6.32 1.70
CA ALA A 61 -6.10 -4.88 1.66
C ALA A 61 -4.99 -4.43 2.63
N HIS A 62 -4.99 -4.97 3.85
CA HIS A 62 -3.98 -4.64 4.86
C HIS A 62 -2.57 -5.10 4.42
N ASP A 63 -2.44 -6.32 3.92
CA ASP A 63 -1.14 -6.89 3.57
C ASP A 63 -0.57 -6.27 2.29
N LEU A 64 -1.42 -5.88 1.35
CA LEU A 64 -1.03 -5.08 0.18
C LEU A 64 -0.54 -3.67 0.57
N LEU A 65 -1.16 -3.06 1.58
CA LEU A 65 -0.72 -1.76 2.12
C LEU A 65 0.67 -1.89 2.76
N ILE A 66 0.85 -2.88 3.63
CA ILE A 66 2.15 -3.12 4.28
C ILE A 66 3.22 -3.50 3.25
N GLY A 67 2.88 -4.37 2.29
CA GLY A 67 3.77 -4.76 1.21
C GLY A 67 4.28 -3.59 0.38
N SER A 68 3.43 -2.58 0.14
CA SER A 68 3.82 -1.35 -0.55
C SER A 68 4.90 -0.56 0.20
N ILE A 69 4.81 -0.51 1.53
CA ILE A 69 5.77 0.15 2.42
C ILE A 69 7.06 -0.68 2.48
N THR A 70 6.96 -1.97 2.75
CA THR A 70 8.09 -2.90 2.87
C THR A 70 8.97 -2.88 1.62
N ARG A 71 8.38 -2.84 0.43
CA ARG A 71 9.14 -2.75 -0.84
C ARG A 71 10.10 -1.55 -0.88
N VAL A 72 9.72 -0.41 -0.30
CA VAL A 72 10.60 0.77 -0.21
C VAL A 72 11.70 0.50 0.83
N LEU A 73 11.35 -0.03 1.99
CA LEU A 73 12.28 -0.37 3.06
C LEU A 73 13.33 -1.40 2.62
N ASP A 74 12.95 -2.38 1.80
CA ASP A 74 13.88 -3.39 1.27
C ASP A 74 15.02 -2.77 0.45
N SER A 75 14.77 -1.64 -0.20
CA SER A 75 15.82 -0.91 -0.94
C SER A 75 16.87 -0.34 -0.01
N TYR A 76 16.47 0.13 1.17
CA TYR A 76 17.40 0.56 2.21
C TYR A 76 18.09 -0.63 2.86
N GLY A 77 17.34 -1.69 3.20
CA GLY A 77 17.89 -2.91 3.79
C GLY A 77 18.99 -3.54 2.93
N ARG A 78 18.78 -3.65 1.62
CA ARG A 78 19.80 -4.15 0.68
C ARG A 78 21.06 -3.29 0.61
N ALA A 79 20.94 -1.99 0.89
CA ALA A 79 22.08 -1.07 0.83
C ALA A 79 22.87 -1.00 2.14
N THR A 80 22.26 -1.36 3.27
CA THR A 80 22.86 -1.20 4.60
C THR A 80 23.22 -2.51 5.31
N LEU A 81 22.64 -3.64 4.90
CA LEU A 81 23.02 -4.95 5.40
C LEU A 81 24.15 -5.51 4.52
N GLN A 82 25.39 -5.25 4.94
CA GLN A 82 26.60 -5.99 4.54
C GLN A 82 27.22 -6.64 5.76
#